data_AF-A0ABD5T6P4-F1
#
_entry.id   AF-A0ABD5T6P4-F1
#
_cell.length_a   1.000
_cell.length_b   1.000
_cell.length_c   1.000
_cell.angle_alpha   90.00
_cell.angle_beta   90.00
_cell.angle_gamma   90.00
#
_symmetry.space_group_name_H-M   'P 1'
#
loop_
_entity.id
_entity.type
_entity.pdbx_description
1 polymer ?
#
loop_
_entity_poly.entity_id
_entity_poly.type
_entity_poly.pdbx_seq_one_letter_code
_entity_poly.pdbx_strand_id
1 'polypeptide(L)'
;MIPDGASPLLEAGIPGELRSALEVIPNEIDPYQLSNSGYVVDTLQTALYDALTADSAEDAIVTAVNRGGDTDTIGAISGAIAGARFGTASLPDRWLNEIDNRKYLEEIASALAVHPNGTRSSSNSTESDQNRD
;
A
#
# COMPACT_ATOMS: atom_id res chain seq x y z
N MET A 1 1.12 -11.00 16.91
CA MET A 1 0.67 -12.26 16.30
C MET A 1 -0.17 -11.90 15.09
N ILE A 2 0.38 -12.06 13.88
CA ILE A 2 -0.32 -11.78 12.61
C ILE A 2 -1.48 -12.79 12.47
N PRO A 3 -2.70 -12.41 12.04
CA PRO A 3 -3.81 -13.34 11.92
C PRO A 3 -3.54 -14.41 10.85
N ASP A 4 -3.98 -15.63 11.13
CA ASP A 4 -3.69 -16.91 10.43
C ASP A 4 -4.24 -17.03 8.98
N GLY A 5 -4.50 -15.90 8.31
CA GLY A 5 -5.00 -15.83 6.93
C GLY A 5 -4.16 -14.98 5.97
N ALA A 6 -3.14 -14.26 6.46
CA ALA A 6 -2.20 -13.50 5.61
C ALA A 6 -1.07 -14.38 5.04
N SER A 7 -0.85 -15.57 5.63
CA SER A 7 0.28 -16.46 5.35
C SER A 7 0.42 -16.95 3.89
N PRO A 8 -0.64 -17.25 3.12
CA PRO A 8 -0.46 -17.83 1.77
C PRO A 8 0.16 -16.85 0.76
N LEU A 9 -0.07 -15.55 0.92
CA LEU A 9 0.52 -14.52 0.05
C LEU A 9 1.96 -14.18 0.44
N LEU A 10 2.33 -14.38 1.71
CA LEU A 10 3.69 -14.16 2.20
C LEU A 10 4.63 -15.35 1.89
N GLU A 11 4.09 -16.55 1.68
CA GLU A 11 4.90 -17.74 1.35
C GLU A 11 5.24 -17.87 -0.14
N ALA A 12 4.54 -17.17 -1.02
CA ALA A 12 4.79 -17.21 -2.46
C ALA A 12 5.90 -16.25 -2.89
N GLY A 13 7.16 -16.66 -2.72
CA GLY A 13 8.29 -16.10 -3.46
C GLY A 13 8.79 -14.70 -3.04
N ILE A 14 8.52 -14.27 -1.80
CA ILE A 14 9.11 -13.03 -1.27
C ILE A 14 10.64 -13.17 -1.22
N PRO A 15 11.42 -12.26 -1.85
CA PRO A 15 12.88 -12.25 -1.73
C PRO A 15 13.30 -12.23 -0.25
N GLY A 16 14.29 -13.05 0.13
CA GLY A 16 14.70 -13.19 1.53
C GLY A 16 15.05 -11.85 2.20
N GLU A 17 15.66 -10.94 1.46
CA GLU A 17 15.97 -9.58 1.89
C GLU A 17 14.71 -8.81 2.35
N LEU A 18 13.63 -8.91 1.57
CA LEU A 18 12.35 -8.27 1.88
C LEU A 18 11.67 -8.92 3.10
N ARG A 19 11.76 -10.24 3.27
CA ARG A 19 11.23 -10.92 4.46
C ARG A 19 11.97 -10.43 5.71
N SER A 20 13.30 -10.50 5.72
CA SER A 20 14.11 -10.07 6.86
C SER A 20 13.88 -8.59 7.19
N ALA A 21 13.70 -7.75 6.16
CA ALA A 21 13.43 -6.33 6.32
C ALA A 21 12.08 -6.04 7.00
N LEU A 22 11.07 -6.88 6.77
CA LEU A 22 9.72 -6.71 7.32
C LEU A 22 9.55 -7.34 8.70
N GLU A 23 10.28 -8.41 9.02
CA GLU A 23 10.19 -9.10 10.33
C GLU A 23 10.49 -8.16 11.52
N VAL A 24 11.36 -7.18 11.31
CA VAL A 24 11.81 -6.25 12.36
C VAL A 24 10.86 -5.07 12.59
N ILE A 25 9.86 -4.84 11.71
CA ILE A 25 8.98 -3.68 11.80
C ILE A 25 7.67 -4.01 12.55
N PRO A 26 7.17 -3.12 13.43
CA PRO A 26 7.82 -1.90 13.95
C PRO A 26 8.60 -2.12 15.25
N ASN A 27 8.63 -3.36 15.78
CA ASN A 27 9.02 -3.59 17.18
C ASN A 27 10.53 -3.61 17.43
N GLU A 28 11.34 -3.84 16.40
CA GLU A 28 12.79 -4.10 16.53
C GLU A 28 13.66 -3.09 15.77
N ILE A 29 13.07 -2.14 15.03
CA ILE A 29 13.80 -1.07 14.34
C ILE A 29 13.97 0.15 15.27
N ASP A 30 15.21 0.61 15.39
CA ASP A 30 15.52 1.94 15.89
C ASP A 30 15.18 2.98 14.79
N PRO A 31 14.30 3.99 15.05
CA PRO A 31 13.93 4.98 14.06
C PRO A 31 15.09 5.80 13.48
N TYR A 32 16.24 5.85 14.16
CA TYR A 32 17.46 6.50 13.68
C TYR A 32 18.27 5.65 12.70
N GLN A 33 17.95 4.35 12.57
CA GLN A 33 18.57 3.44 11.61
C GLN A 33 17.79 3.33 10.29
N LEU A 34 16.64 3.98 10.19
CA LEU A 34 15.85 4.01 8.98
C LEU A 34 16.57 4.80 7.89
N SER A 35 16.76 4.15 6.74
CA SER A 35 17.32 4.77 5.53
C SER A 35 16.20 5.39 4.69
N ASN A 36 16.51 6.51 4.04
CA ASN A 36 15.59 7.27 3.21
C ASN A 36 16.03 7.31 1.74
N SER A 37 16.81 6.32 1.31
CA SER A 37 17.27 6.20 -0.07
C SER A 37 16.14 5.73 -1.01
N GLY A 38 16.36 5.83 -2.32
CA GLY A 38 15.44 5.29 -3.34
C GLY A 38 15.55 3.77 -3.54
N TYR A 39 16.27 3.06 -2.67
CA TYR A 39 16.30 1.60 -2.68
C TYR A 39 15.00 1.05 -2.09
N VAL A 40 14.35 0.13 -2.81
CA VAL A 40 12.99 -0.35 -2.49
C VAL A 40 12.84 -0.88 -1.05
N VAL A 41 13.87 -1.51 -0.49
CA VAL A 41 13.83 -2.03 0.88
C VAL A 41 13.83 -0.87 1.88
N ASP A 42 14.72 0.12 1.71
CA ASP A 42 14.81 1.31 2.55
C ASP A 42 13.49 2.09 2.54
N THR A 43 12.97 2.38 1.34
CA THR A 43 11.71 3.10 1.13
C THR A 43 10.55 2.38 1.84
N LEU A 44 10.44 1.06 1.65
CA LEU A 44 9.34 0.29 2.22
C LEU A 44 9.45 0.17 3.73
N GLN A 45 10.64 -0.08 4.27
CA GLN A 45 10.86 -0.17 5.71
C GLN A 45 10.50 1.15 6.41
N THR A 46 10.99 2.26 5.88
CA THR A 46 10.73 3.59 6.43
C THR A 46 9.25 3.95 6.36
N ALA A 47 8.61 3.74 5.21
CA ALA A 47 7.18 4.03 5.05
C ALA A 47 6.30 3.16 5.96
N LEU A 48 6.60 1.87 6.11
CA LEU A 48 5.86 0.97 7.01
C LEU A 48 6.08 1.35 8.47
N TYR A 49 7.31 1.66 8.87
CA TYR A 49 7.59 2.07 10.24
C TYR A 49 6.78 3.31 10.61
N ASP A 50 6.86 4.37 9.81
CA ASP A 50 6.16 5.63 10.09
C ASP A 50 4.64 5.43 10.10
N ALA A 51 4.09 4.67 9.14
CA ALA A 51 2.65 4.44 9.07
C ALA A 51 2.10 3.54 10.20
N LEU A 52 2.88 2.57 10.69
CA LEU A 52 2.45 1.63 11.72
C LEU A 52 2.68 2.14 13.15
N THR A 53 3.66 3.03 13.35
CA THR A 53 4.00 3.57 14.68
C THR A 53 3.30 4.89 14.99
N ALA A 54 2.83 5.62 13.99
CA ALA A 54 2.12 6.88 14.19
C ALA A 54 0.77 6.71 14.90
N ASP A 55 0.34 7.79 15.56
CA ASP A 55 -0.94 7.90 16.27
C ASP A 55 -2.07 8.47 15.39
N SER A 56 -1.73 9.06 14.24
CA SER A 56 -2.69 9.60 13.27
C SER A 56 -2.18 9.53 11.84
N ALA A 57 -3.09 9.65 10.87
CA ALA A 57 -2.69 9.69 9.45
C ALA A 57 -1.85 10.93 9.11
N GLU A 58 -2.16 12.07 9.72
CA GLU A 58 -1.38 13.29 9.54
C GLU A 58 0.06 13.11 10.06
N ASP A 59 0.22 12.54 11.27
CA ASP A 59 1.52 12.28 11.88
C ASP A 59 2.36 11.29 11.05
N ALA A 60 1.75 10.21 10.57
CA ALA A 60 2.39 9.23 9.69
C ALA A 60 2.96 9.87 8.41
N ILE A 61 2.16 10.70 7.74
CA ILE A 61 2.52 11.30 6.45
C ILE A 61 3.54 12.42 6.64
N VAL A 62 3.35 13.28 7.65
CA VAL A 62 4.27 14.39 7.94
C VAL A 62 5.64 13.86 8.37
N THR A 63 5.68 12.84 9.22
CA THR A 63 6.94 12.21 9.64
C THR A 63 7.66 11.61 8.44
N ALA A 64 6.96 10.82 7.62
CA ALA A 64 7.49 10.21 6.41
C ALA A 64 8.11 11.24 5.44
N VAL A 65 7.40 12.32 5.15
CA VAL A 65 7.90 13.37 4.24
C VAL A 65 9.06 14.17 4.86
N ASN A 66 9.06 14.38 6.19
CA ASN A 66 10.14 15.13 6.85
C ASN A 66 11.46 14.34 6.97
N ARG A 67 11.47 13.03 6.71
CA ARG A 67 12.71 12.24 6.72
C ARG A 67 13.69 12.63 5.61
N GLY A 68 13.25 13.33 4.55
CA GLY A 68 14.12 13.67 3.42
C GLY A 68 14.45 12.46 2.54
N GLY A 69 15.34 12.63 1.55
CA GLY A 69 15.68 11.57 0.60
C GLY A 69 14.57 11.34 -0.43
N ASP A 70 14.10 10.10 -0.57
CA ASP A 70 13.02 9.67 -1.48
C ASP A 70 11.62 10.00 -0.91
N THR A 71 11.41 11.26 -0.56
CA THR A 71 10.26 11.72 0.23
C THR A 71 8.91 11.54 -0.45
N ASP A 72 8.85 11.67 -1.76
CA ASP A 72 7.62 11.48 -2.53
C ASP A 72 7.20 10.01 -2.49
N THR A 73 8.12 9.08 -2.72
CA THR A 73 7.83 7.65 -2.67
C THR A 73 7.51 7.18 -1.25
N ILE A 74 8.33 7.56 -0.25
CA ILE A 74 8.10 7.21 1.16
C ILE A 74 6.77 7.79 1.64
N GLY A 75 6.50 9.06 1.33
CA GLY A 75 5.25 9.73 1.68
C GLY A 75 4.02 9.10 1.02
N ALA A 76 4.12 8.71 -0.26
CA ALA A 76 3.03 8.06 -0.97
C ALA A 76 2.68 6.69 -0.37
N ILE A 77 3.68 5.86 -0.08
CA ILE A 77 3.48 4.54 0.53
C ILE A 77 2.93 4.69 1.97
N SER A 78 3.54 5.56 2.78
CA SER A 78 3.07 5.83 4.15
C SER A 78 1.64 6.34 4.13
N GLY A 79 1.29 7.26 3.23
CA GLY A 79 -0.06 7.80 3.07
C GLY A 79 -1.09 6.76 2.64
N ALA A 80 -0.74 5.84 1.74
CA ALA A 80 -1.63 4.74 1.36
C ALA A 80 -1.95 3.82 2.56
N ILE A 81 -0.92 3.47 3.34
CA ILE A 81 -1.07 2.60 4.52
C ILE A 81 -1.85 3.33 5.62
N ALA A 82 -1.49 4.57 5.92
CA ALA A 82 -2.14 5.40 6.93
C ALA A 82 -3.61 5.66 6.56
N GLY A 83 -3.91 5.97 5.30
CA GLY A 83 -5.27 6.13 4.80
C GLY A 83 -6.12 4.86 4.94
N ALA A 84 -5.53 3.69 4.68
CA ALA A 84 -6.19 2.40 4.91
C ALA A 84 -6.38 2.10 6.42
N ARG A 85 -5.42 2.45 7.27
CA ARG A 85 -5.43 2.18 8.72
C ARG A 85 -6.41 3.09 9.49
N PHE A 86 -6.37 4.39 9.23
CA PHE A 86 -7.13 5.40 9.97
C PHE A 86 -8.41 5.84 9.24
N GLY A 87 -8.58 5.47 7.97
CA GLY A 87 -9.72 5.83 7.15
C GLY A 87 -9.60 7.22 6.54
N THR A 88 -10.33 7.46 5.45
CA THR A 88 -10.25 8.71 4.67
C THR A 88 -10.67 9.96 5.46
N ALA A 89 -11.61 9.81 6.40
CA ALA A 89 -12.05 10.91 7.27
C ALA A 89 -10.99 11.41 8.27
N SER A 90 -9.90 10.66 8.45
CA SER A 90 -8.76 11.08 9.28
C SER A 90 -7.79 12.01 8.56
N LEU A 91 -7.88 12.12 7.22
CA LEU A 91 -7.03 12.99 6.43
C LEU A 91 -7.51 14.44 6.53
N PRO A 92 -6.61 15.41 6.75
CA PRO A 92 -6.98 16.81 6.81
C PRO A 92 -7.63 17.33 5.52
N ASP A 93 -8.80 17.96 5.63
CA ASP A 93 -9.49 18.60 4.49
C ASP A 93 -8.59 19.59 3.75
N ARG A 94 -7.72 20.30 4.49
CA ARG A 94 -6.76 21.25 3.93
C ARG A 94 -5.77 20.60 2.96
N TRP A 95 -5.48 19.30 3.09
CA TRP A 95 -4.65 18.58 2.13
C TRP A 95 -5.49 18.07 0.98
N LEU A 96 -6.65 17.48 1.29
CA LEU A 96 -7.53 16.91 0.28
C LEU A 96 -8.06 17.96 -0.70
N ASN A 97 -8.23 19.21 -0.26
CA ASN A 97 -8.65 20.32 -1.12
C ASN A 97 -7.58 20.79 -2.11
N GLU A 98 -6.31 20.43 -1.89
CA GLU A 98 -5.19 20.75 -2.79
C GLU A 98 -4.91 19.61 -3.79
N ILE A 99 -5.59 18.46 -3.67
CA ILE A 99 -5.40 17.32 -4.56
C ILE A 99 -6.16 17.54 -5.87
N ASP A 100 -5.41 17.67 -6.95
CA ASP A 100 -5.96 17.65 -8.30
C ASP A 100 -6.70 16.34 -8.57
N ASN A 101 -7.86 16.46 -9.22
CA ASN A 101 -8.71 15.31 -9.60
C ASN A 101 -9.15 14.44 -8.42
N ARG A 102 -9.23 14.97 -7.19
CA ARG A 102 -9.70 14.24 -5.99
C ARG A 102 -10.97 13.41 -6.23
N LYS A 103 -12.00 14.00 -6.84
CA LYS A 103 -13.26 13.30 -7.13
C LYS A 103 -13.05 12.04 -7.99
N TYR A 104 -12.21 12.13 -9.01
CA TYR A 104 -11.89 11.01 -9.87
C TYR A 104 -11.13 9.90 -9.13
N LEU A 105 -10.21 10.27 -8.24
CA LEU A 105 -9.51 9.32 -7.38
C LEU A 105 -10.47 8.60 -6.43
N GLU A 106 -11.42 9.33 -5.83
CA GLU A 106 -12.47 8.77 -4.96
C GLU A 106 -13.41 7.82 -5.72
N GLU A 107 -13.77 8.14 -6.98
CA GLU A 107 -14.56 7.28 -7.86
C GLU A 107 -13.83 5.97 -8.18
N ILE A 108 -12.55 6.04 -8.56
CA ILE A 108 -11.73 4.84 -8.82
C ILE A 108 -11.61 3.99 -7.55
N ALA A 109 -11.31 4.61 -6.40
CA ALA A 109 -11.17 3.90 -5.13
C ALA A 109 -12.47 3.16 -4.77
N SER A 110 -13.62 3.82 -4.95
CA SER A 110 -14.93 3.22 -4.71
C SER A 110 -15.23 2.07 -5.67
N ALA A 111 -14.91 2.21 -6.96
CA ALA A 111 -15.08 1.15 -7.95
C ALA A 111 -14.21 -0.08 -7.63
N LEU A 112 -12.95 0.14 -7.23
CA LEU A 112 -12.03 -0.95 -6.83
C LEU A 112 -12.51 -1.68 -5.57
N ALA A 113 -13.02 -0.94 -4.58
CA ALA A 113 -13.54 -1.53 -3.34
C ALA A 113 -14.77 -2.44 -3.57
N VAL A 114 -15.59 -2.14 -4.57
CA VAL A 114 -16.80 -2.91 -4.92
C VAL A 114 -16.50 -4.13 -5.81
N HIS A 115 -15.26 -4.29 -6.28
CA HIS A 115 -14.80 -5.49 -7.02
C HIS A 115 -13.94 -6.43 -6.14
N PRO A 116 -14.51 -7.15 -5.15
CA PRO A 116 -13.76 -8.16 -4.41
C PRO A 116 -13.54 -9.38 -5.31
N ASN A 117 -12.30 -9.54 -5.78
CA ASN A 117 -11.81 -10.66 -6.59
C ASN A 117 -12.45 -10.82 -7.97
N GLY A 118 -11.64 -10.58 -9.01
CA GLY A 118 -11.99 -10.84 -10.40
C GLY A 118 -12.51 -12.27 -10.58
N THR A 119 -13.82 -12.37 -10.84
CA THR A 119 -14.37 -13.52 -11.54
C THR A 119 -13.65 -13.57 -12.88
N ARG A 120 -12.67 -14.47 -13.01
CA ARG A 120 -12.12 -14.84 -14.31
C ARG A 120 -13.32 -15.32 -15.12
N SER A 121 -13.80 -14.49 -16.04
CA SER A 121 -14.77 -14.91 -17.03
C SER A 121 -14.08 -15.94 -17.91
N SER A 122 -14.24 -17.22 -17.58
CA SER A 122 -13.89 -18.34 -18.46
C SER A 122 -14.83 -18.25 -19.67
N SER A 123 -14.45 -17.48 -20.68
CA SER A 123 -15.09 -17.61 -21.99
C SER A 123 -14.68 -18.97 -22.57
N ASN A 124 -15.50 -20.00 -22.36
CA ASN A 124 -15.48 -21.18 -23.21
C ASN A 124 -15.87 -20.71 -24.62
N SER A 125 -14.89 -20.60 -25.50
CA SER A 125 -15.14 -20.63 -26.94
C SER A 125 -15.58 -22.05 -27.30
N THR A 126 -16.89 -22.28 -27.30
CA THR A 126 -17.47 -23.43 -27.98
C THR A 126 -17.30 -23.17 -29.47
N GLU A 127 -16.28 -23.80 -30.03
CA GLU A 127 -16.03 -23.91 -31.46
C GLU A 127 -17.21 -24.69 -32.07
N SER A 128 -18.20 -23.96 -32.57
CA SER A 128 -19.28 -24.51 -33.38
C SER A 128 -18.80 -24.56 -34.83
N ASP A 129 -18.10 -25.63 -35.17
CA ASP A 129 -17.93 -26.08 -36.55
C ASP A 129 -19.31 -26.53 -37.06
N GLN A 130 -20.04 -25.62 -37.70
CA GLN A 130 -21.14 -25.96 -38.61
C GLN A 130 -21.14 -25.03 -39.83
N ASN A 131 -21.33 -25.67 -40.98
CA ASN A 131 -21.61 -25.15 -42.32
C ASN A 131 -20.47 -24.50 -43.11
N ARG A 132 -19.79 -25.35 -43.89
CA ARG A 132 -19.59 -25.06 -45.31
C ARG A 132 -20.29 -26.13 -46.13
N ASP A 133 -21.18 -25.65 -46.99
CA ASP A 133 -21.74 -26.34 -48.15
C ASP A 133 -20.64 -26.79 -49.13
#